data_AF-A0A853KB25-F1
#
_entry.id   AF-A0A853KB25-F1
#
_cell.length_a   1.000
_cell.length_b   1.000
_cell.length_c   1.000
_cell.angle_alpha   90.00
_cell.angle_beta   90.00
_cell.angle_gamma   90.00
#
_symmetry.space_group_name_H-M   'P 1'
#
loop_
_entity.id
_entity.type
_entity.pdbx_description
1 polymer ?
#
loop_
_entity_poly.entity_id
_entity_poly.type
_entity_poly.pdbx_seq_one_letter_code
_entity_poly.pdbx_strand_id
1 'polypeptide(L)'
;MKIETRSGRPLRMPPARPGDAVGRVTAREDPFMMKLAQEEERRAREAWERLLADVESRGRAFVDHPSVATCAAYRDAMRALMRHGVSSALRLRTQVIHDLRGRQQVHAVVEQIDQALVELMEQAIGQNLTRLEILTRLGELRGLVISLAL
;
A
#
# COMPACT_ATOMS: atom_id res chain seq x y z
N MET A 1 -51.31 -22.71 53.29
CA MET A 1 -51.39 -23.04 51.85
C MET A 1 -51.88 -21.83 51.07
N LYS A 2 -51.19 -21.49 49.98
CA LYS A 2 -51.62 -20.78 48.75
C LYS A 2 -51.95 -19.26 48.78
N ILE A 3 -50.93 -18.53 48.32
CA ILE A 3 -50.85 -17.26 47.57
C ILE A 3 -51.95 -17.11 46.49
N GLU A 4 -52.52 -15.91 46.33
CA GLU A 4 -52.88 -15.34 45.01
C GLU A 4 -52.71 -13.81 45.00
N THR A 5 -51.67 -13.36 44.31
CA THR A 5 -51.40 -11.96 43.98
C THR A 5 -52.25 -11.56 42.78
N ARG A 6 -52.96 -10.44 42.91
CA ARG A 6 -53.92 -9.91 41.94
C ARG A 6 -53.23 -9.52 40.62
N SER A 7 -53.47 -10.36 39.61
CA SER A 7 -53.41 -10.19 38.16
C SER A 7 -53.12 -8.79 37.60
N GLY A 8 -52.10 -8.74 36.73
CA GLY A 8 -51.62 -7.57 36.01
C GLY A 8 -52.58 -7.06 34.93
N ARG A 9 -52.59 -5.74 34.78
CA ARG A 9 -53.30 -5.01 33.72
C ARG A 9 -52.38 -4.97 32.49
N PRO A 10 -52.76 -5.48 31.32
CA PRO A 10 -51.90 -5.37 30.14
C PRO A 10 -51.88 -3.91 29.67
N LEU A 11 -50.67 -3.36 29.55
CA LEU A 11 -50.43 -2.08 28.87
C LEU A 11 -50.83 -2.24 27.39
N ARG A 12 -51.90 -1.56 27.01
CA ARG A 12 -52.40 -1.50 25.63
C ARG A 12 -51.47 -0.59 24.82
N MET A 13 -50.62 -1.20 24.00
CA MET A 13 -49.80 -0.47 23.03
C MET A 13 -50.69 0.06 21.89
N PRO A 14 -50.44 1.28 21.39
CA PRO A 14 -51.12 1.80 20.20
C PRO A 14 -50.71 1.00 18.94
N PRO A 15 -51.58 0.91 17.91
CA PRO A 15 -51.27 0.19 16.69
C PRO A 15 -50.06 0.82 15.99
N ALA A 16 -49.16 -0.05 15.52
CA ALA A 16 -48.00 0.34 14.72
C ALA A 16 -48.44 1.21 13.53
N ARG A 17 -47.75 2.33 13.32
CA ARG A 17 -47.96 3.18 12.16
C ARG A 17 -47.52 2.40 10.91
N PRO A 18 -48.29 2.43 9.81
CA PRO A 18 -47.85 1.84 8.54
C PRO A 18 -46.73 2.72 8.00
N GLY A 19 -45.49 2.33 8.29
CA GLY A 19 -44.27 3.06 7.96
C GLY A 19 -42.99 2.36 8.43
N ASP A 20 -43.08 1.52 9.47
CA ASP A 20 -41.91 0.82 10.02
C ASP A 20 -41.60 -0.52 9.31
N ALA A 21 -41.84 -0.58 8.01
CA ALA A 21 -41.14 -1.56 7.17
C ALA A 21 -39.77 -0.97 6.84
N VAL A 22 -38.87 -0.96 7.84
CA VAL A 22 -37.43 -0.79 7.60
C VAL A 22 -37.04 -1.93 6.69
N GLY A 23 -37.03 -1.63 5.39
CA GLY A 23 -36.56 -2.54 4.36
C GLY A 23 -35.22 -3.05 4.83
N ARG A 24 -35.10 -4.38 4.96
CA ARG A 24 -33.81 -5.04 5.05
C ARG A 24 -32.99 -4.48 3.90
N VAL A 25 -32.02 -3.61 4.22
CA VAL A 25 -30.98 -3.21 3.29
C VAL A 25 -30.24 -4.50 2.99
N THR A 26 -30.69 -5.18 1.95
CA THR A 26 -29.96 -6.29 1.35
C THR A 26 -28.59 -5.74 1.04
N ALA A 27 -27.55 -6.42 1.51
CA ALA A 27 -26.15 -6.16 1.20
C ALA A 27 -25.89 -6.30 -0.31
N ARG A 28 -26.44 -5.36 -1.10
CA ARG A 28 -25.94 -4.99 -2.41
C ARG A 28 -24.93 -3.88 -2.13
N GLU A 29 -23.67 -4.11 -2.47
CA GLU A 29 -22.62 -3.12 -2.37
C GLU A 29 -23.11 -1.79 -2.98
N ASP A 30 -23.05 -0.71 -2.20
CA ASP A 30 -23.54 0.60 -2.63
C ASP A 30 -22.82 1.03 -3.92
N PRO A 31 -23.53 1.40 -5.02
CA PRO A 31 -22.92 1.82 -6.28
C PRO A 31 -21.93 2.98 -6.12
N PHE A 32 -22.16 3.83 -5.11
CA PHE A 32 -21.24 4.89 -4.70
C PHE A 32 -19.93 4.35 -4.12
N MET A 33 -20.00 3.37 -3.21
CA MET A 33 -18.82 2.74 -2.61
C MET A 33 -17.98 2.02 -3.66
N MET A 34 -18.64 1.37 -4.63
CA MET A 34 -17.95 0.74 -5.77
C MET A 34 -17.22 1.78 -6.63
N LYS A 35 -17.88 2.90 -6.98
CA LYS A 35 -17.21 3.99 -7.72
C LYS A 35 -16.06 4.63 -6.94
N LEU A 36 -16.23 4.82 -5.63
CA LEU A 36 -15.19 5.39 -4.78
C LEU A 36 -13.95 4.48 -4.76
N ALA A 37 -14.14 3.16 -4.58
CA ALA A 37 -13.06 2.20 -4.61
C ALA A 37 -12.32 2.19 -5.97
N GLN A 38 -13.06 2.26 -7.08
CA GLN A 38 -12.48 2.35 -8.43
C GLN A 38 -11.64 3.61 -8.62
N GLU A 39 -12.11 4.77 -8.16
CA GLU A 39 -11.37 6.03 -8.26
C GLU A 39 -10.12 6.04 -7.36
N GLU A 40 -10.18 5.47 -6.16
CA GLU A 40 -9.01 5.31 -5.30
C GLU A 40 -7.95 4.42 -5.95
N GLU A 41 -8.36 3.30 -6.53
CA GLU A 41 -7.46 2.38 -7.21
C GLU A 41 -6.82 3.04 -8.45
N ARG A 42 -7.61 3.81 -9.21
CA ARG A 42 -7.09 4.60 -10.34
C ARG A 42 -6.04 5.61 -9.88
N ARG A 43 -6.31 6.37 -8.82
CA ARG A 43 -5.35 7.34 -8.26
C ARG A 43 -4.08 6.67 -7.76
N ALA A 44 -4.19 5.51 -7.12
CA ALA A 44 -3.04 4.74 -6.67
C ALA A 44 -2.18 4.28 -7.86
N ARG A 45 -2.80 3.80 -8.95
CA ARG A 45 -2.08 3.46 -10.18
C ARG A 45 -1.37 4.66 -10.80
N GLU A 46 -2.05 5.79 -10.93
CA GLU A 46 -1.46 7.02 -11.48
C GLU A 46 -0.28 7.52 -10.62
N ALA A 47 -0.40 7.45 -9.30
CA ALA A 47 0.69 7.81 -8.38
C ALA A 47 1.89 6.86 -8.53
N TRP A 48 1.63 5.57 -8.67
CA TRP A 48 2.66 4.55 -8.91
C TRP A 48 3.43 4.80 -10.21
N GLU A 49 2.72 5.06 -11.32
CA GLU A 49 3.34 5.38 -12.61
C GLU A 49 4.23 6.64 -12.53
N ARG A 50 3.78 7.68 -11.82
CA ARG A 50 4.57 8.89 -11.59
C ARG A 50 5.85 8.62 -10.80
N LEU A 51 5.77 7.80 -9.75
CA LEU A 51 6.93 7.42 -8.94
C LEU A 51 7.92 6.57 -9.76
N LEU A 52 7.44 5.66 -10.59
CA LEU A 52 8.29 4.89 -11.51
C LEU A 52 9.03 5.81 -12.49
N ALA A 53 8.34 6.78 -13.08
CA ALA A 53 8.94 7.75 -13.99
C ALA A 53 9.98 8.65 -13.30
N ASP A 54 9.75 9.06 -12.04
CA ASP A 54 10.71 9.82 -11.25
C ASP A 54 11.98 8.99 -10.96
N VAL A 55 11.81 7.73 -10.52
CA VAL A 55 12.92 6.79 -10.31
C VAL A 55 13.75 6.61 -11.58
N GLU A 56 13.11 6.47 -12.74
CA GLU A 56 13.79 6.39 -14.03
C GLU A 56 14.60 7.64 -14.36
N SER A 57 13.97 8.80 -14.19
CA SER A 57 14.60 10.08 -14.48
C SER A 57 15.85 10.29 -13.63
N ARG A 58 15.72 10.06 -12.32
CA ARG A 58 16.83 10.19 -11.37
C ARG A 58 17.89 9.12 -11.56
N GLY A 59 17.49 7.91 -11.94
CA GLY A 59 18.42 6.82 -12.27
C GLY A 59 19.32 7.18 -13.45
N ARG A 60 18.74 7.77 -14.52
CA ARG A 60 19.52 8.30 -15.65
C ARG A 60 20.50 9.39 -15.20
N ALA A 61 20.03 10.37 -14.43
CA ALA A 61 20.89 11.43 -13.91
C ALA A 61 22.03 10.92 -13.01
N PHE A 62 21.77 9.89 -12.19
CA PHE A 62 22.79 9.25 -11.36
C PHE A 62 23.84 8.52 -12.21
N VAL A 63 23.42 7.78 -13.23
CA VAL A 63 24.34 7.10 -14.15
C VAL A 63 25.17 8.10 -14.96
N ASP A 64 24.55 9.22 -15.34
CA ASP A 64 25.20 10.29 -16.10
C ASP A 64 26.26 11.02 -15.30
N HIS A 65 25.94 11.35 -14.06
CA HIS A 65 26.81 12.08 -13.16
C HIS A 65 26.72 11.53 -11.73
N PRO A 66 27.48 10.47 -11.40
CA PRO A 66 27.54 9.93 -10.05
C PRO A 66 28.12 10.96 -9.08
N SER A 67 27.28 11.49 -8.21
CA SER A 67 27.65 12.47 -7.19
C SER A 67 26.79 12.27 -5.95
N VAL A 68 27.20 12.82 -4.81
CA VAL A 68 26.42 12.74 -3.56
C VAL A 68 24.98 13.24 -3.77
N ALA A 69 24.79 14.30 -4.56
CA ALA A 69 23.48 14.87 -4.84
C ALA A 69 22.60 13.95 -5.69
N THR A 70 23.15 13.37 -6.77
CA THR A 70 22.38 12.48 -7.66
C THR A 70 22.07 11.13 -6.99
N CYS A 71 23.01 10.61 -6.19
CA CYS A 71 22.80 9.45 -5.33
C CYS A 71 21.65 9.67 -4.35
N ALA A 72 21.68 10.79 -3.60
CA ALA A 72 20.64 11.12 -2.64
C ALA A 72 19.27 11.28 -3.33
N ALA A 73 19.23 11.97 -4.46
CA ALA A 73 18.01 12.14 -5.24
C ALA A 73 17.42 10.80 -5.69
N TYR A 74 18.25 9.87 -6.20
CA TYR A 74 17.80 8.54 -6.60
C TYR A 74 17.33 7.70 -5.41
N ARG A 75 18.07 7.72 -4.30
CA ARG A 75 17.69 7.05 -3.04
C ARG A 75 16.31 7.48 -2.57
N ASP A 76 16.05 8.78 -2.56
CA ASP A 76 14.81 9.33 -2.03
C ASP A 76 13.62 8.96 -2.94
N ALA A 77 13.81 8.91 -4.26
CA ALA A 77 12.80 8.42 -5.19
C ALA A 77 12.53 6.92 -5.03
N MET A 78 13.57 6.09 -4.89
CA MET A 78 13.42 4.66 -4.60
C MET A 78 12.67 4.42 -3.30
N ARG A 79 12.97 5.19 -2.25
CA ARG A 79 12.27 5.14 -0.97
C ARG A 79 10.80 5.54 -1.10
N ALA A 80 10.48 6.55 -1.89
CA ALA A 80 9.10 6.95 -2.16
C ALA A 80 8.33 5.85 -2.91
N LEU A 81 8.96 5.24 -3.93
CA LEU A 81 8.40 4.11 -4.67
C LEU A 81 8.13 2.91 -3.75
N MET A 82 9.10 2.51 -2.93
CA MET A 82 8.94 1.40 -1.97
C MET A 82 7.81 1.65 -0.98
N ARG A 83 7.70 2.87 -0.43
CA ARG A 83 6.61 3.22 0.50
C ARG A 83 5.23 3.07 -0.15
N HIS A 84 5.08 3.53 -1.39
CA HIS A 84 3.82 3.39 -2.12
C HIS A 84 3.52 1.93 -2.47
N GLY A 85 4.53 1.17 -2.87
CA GLY A 85 4.41 -0.26 -3.23
C GLY A 85 4.00 -1.12 -2.05
N VAL A 86 4.70 -0.97 -0.92
CA VAL A 86 4.38 -1.69 0.33
C VAL A 86 2.98 -1.32 0.84
N SER A 87 2.61 -0.05 0.80
CA SER A 87 1.27 0.41 1.20
C SER A 87 0.18 -0.24 0.33
N SER A 88 0.40 -0.30 -0.98
CA SER A 88 -0.54 -0.90 -1.94
C SER A 88 -0.65 -2.41 -1.74
N ALA A 89 0.47 -3.12 -1.59
CA ALA A 89 0.51 -4.56 -1.33
C ALA A 89 -0.19 -4.95 -0.02
N LEU A 90 -0.03 -4.14 1.04
CA LEU A 90 -0.73 -4.37 2.32
C LEU A 90 -2.25 -4.17 2.20
N ARG A 91 -2.73 -3.17 1.44
CA ARG A 91 -4.17 -2.98 1.18
C ARG A 91 -4.76 -4.20 0.48
N LEU A 92 -4.11 -4.70 -0.56
CA LEU A 92 -4.57 -5.88 -1.32
C LEU A 92 -4.56 -7.16 -0.49
N ARG A 93 -3.52 -7.38 0.34
CA ARG A 93 -3.41 -8.57 1.20
C ARG A 93 -4.31 -8.57 2.44
N THR A 94 -5.05 -7.49 2.70
CA THR A 94 -6.00 -7.43 3.83
C THR A 94 -7.14 -8.46 3.69
N GLN A 95 -7.37 -9.01 2.49
CA GLN A 95 -8.34 -10.10 2.25
C GLN A 95 -7.79 -11.51 2.51
N VAL A 96 -6.46 -11.70 2.58
CA VAL A 96 -5.83 -13.03 2.73
C VAL A 96 -4.76 -12.95 3.83
N ILE A 97 -5.23 -12.96 5.08
CA ILE A 97 -4.55 -13.44 6.29
C ILE A 97 -3.15 -12.89 6.58
N HIS A 98 -3.11 -12.11 7.66
CA HIS A 98 -1.95 -11.67 8.41
C HIS A 98 -1.15 -12.85 8.99
N ASP A 99 0.12 -12.97 8.63
CA ASP A 99 1.11 -13.66 9.47
C ASP A 99 2.19 -12.65 9.87
N LEU A 100 2.65 -12.69 11.13
CA LEU A 100 3.76 -11.86 11.63
C LEU A 100 5.00 -12.02 10.73
N ARG A 101 5.17 -13.22 10.18
CA ARG A 101 6.23 -13.58 9.23
C ARG A 101 6.15 -12.79 7.92
N GLY A 102 4.95 -12.53 7.40
CA GLY A 102 4.78 -11.81 6.12
C GLY A 102 5.19 -10.34 6.21
N ARG A 103 4.86 -9.67 7.32
CA ARG A 103 5.30 -8.28 7.56
C ARG A 103 6.81 -8.21 7.79
N GLN A 104 7.36 -9.13 8.57
CA GLN A 104 8.81 -9.22 8.79
C GLN A 104 9.58 -9.46 7.49
N GLN A 105 9.06 -10.32 6.61
CA GLN A 105 9.68 -10.58 5.31
C GLN A 105 9.67 -9.34 4.41
N VAL A 106 8.57 -8.60 4.35
CA VAL A 106 8.50 -7.32 3.62
C VAL A 106 9.52 -6.32 4.16
N HIS A 107 9.60 -6.16 5.48
CA HIS A 107 10.59 -5.28 6.10
C HIS A 107 12.02 -5.71 5.79
N ALA A 108 12.33 -7.00 5.89
CA ALA A 108 13.66 -7.52 5.57
C ALA A 108 14.05 -7.27 4.10
N VAL A 109 13.11 -7.42 3.16
CA VAL A 109 13.35 -7.11 1.74
C VAL A 109 13.60 -5.61 1.54
N VAL A 110 12.82 -4.74 2.19
CA VAL A 110 13.04 -3.28 2.13
C VAL A 110 14.42 -2.91 2.69
N GLU A 111 14.82 -3.51 3.81
CA GLU A 111 16.16 -3.30 4.40
C GLU A 111 17.28 -3.76 3.46
N GLN A 112 17.11 -4.92 2.81
CA GLN A 112 18.07 -5.43 1.83
C GLN A 112 18.21 -4.47 0.63
N ILE A 113 17.10 -3.93 0.13
CA ILE A 113 17.11 -2.96 -0.97
C ILE A 113 17.79 -1.64 -0.55
N ASP A 114 17.46 -1.12 0.64
CA ASP A 114 18.08 0.10 1.17
C ASP A 114 19.61 -0.09 1.35
N GLN A 115 20.05 -1.24 1.86
CA GLN A 115 21.47 -1.55 2.02
C GLN A 115 22.18 -1.65 0.66
N ALA A 116 21.61 -2.36 -0.31
CA ALA A 116 22.18 -2.49 -1.64
C ALA A 116 22.22 -1.15 -2.41
N LEU A 117 21.28 -0.24 -2.16
CA LEU A 117 21.31 1.14 -2.67
C LEU A 117 22.49 1.92 -2.11
N VAL A 118 22.75 1.82 -0.80
CA VAL A 118 23.89 2.50 -0.15
C VAL A 118 25.20 1.99 -0.72
N GLU A 119 25.38 0.67 -0.81
CA GLU A 119 26.59 0.05 -1.36
C GLU A 119 26.83 0.46 -2.82
N LEU A 120 25.78 0.48 -3.65
CA LEU A 120 25.86 0.97 -5.02
C LEU A 120 26.33 2.43 -5.08
N MET A 121 25.77 3.30 -4.23
CA MET A 121 26.12 4.73 -4.21
C MET A 121 27.57 4.96 -3.75
N GLU A 122 28.03 4.23 -2.74
CA GLU A 122 29.42 4.29 -2.26
C GLU A 122 30.40 3.84 -3.35
N GLN A 123 30.12 2.71 -3.99
CA GLN A 123 30.98 2.17 -5.05
C GLN A 123 30.97 3.05 -6.30
N ALA A 124 29.82 3.65 -6.66
CA ALA A 124 29.72 4.57 -7.79
C ALA A 124 30.47 5.88 -7.55
N ILE A 125 30.36 6.48 -6.35
CA ILE A 125 31.09 7.71 -6.00
C ILE A 125 32.60 7.45 -5.92
N GLY A 126 32.99 6.29 -5.39
CA GLY A 126 34.39 5.84 -5.34
C GLY A 126 35.01 5.53 -6.71
N GLN A 127 34.26 5.71 -7.82
CA GLN A 127 34.65 5.38 -9.20
C GLN A 127 35.06 3.90 -9.38
N ASN A 128 34.51 3.02 -8.54
CA ASN A 128 34.79 1.59 -8.57
C ASN A 128 33.89 0.82 -9.56
N LEU A 129 32.85 1.48 -10.08
CA LEU A 129 31.89 0.87 -10.99
C LEU A 129 31.87 1.59 -12.32
N THR A 130 31.80 0.81 -13.39
CA THR A 130 31.51 1.30 -14.72
C THR A 130 30.05 1.73 -14.84
N ARG A 131 29.78 2.60 -15.82
CA ARG A 131 28.42 3.04 -16.15
C ARG A 131 27.44 1.87 -16.39
N LEU A 132 27.92 0.82 -17.05
CA LEU A 132 27.11 -0.37 -17.35
C LEU A 132 26.75 -1.14 -16.07
N GLU A 133 27.70 -1.32 -15.16
CA GLU A 133 27.45 -1.99 -13.87
C GLU A 133 26.45 -1.22 -13.01
N ILE A 134 26.56 0.12 -13.00
CA ILE A 134 25.57 0.98 -12.33
C ILE A 134 24.18 0.73 -12.91
N LEU A 135 24.03 0.78 -14.23
CA LEU A 135 22.73 0.55 -14.89
C LEU A 135 22.14 -0.83 -14.55
N THR A 136 22.95 -1.88 -14.60
CA THR A 136 22.51 -3.24 -14.26
C THR A 136 21.98 -3.30 -12.83
N ARG A 137 22.75 -2.80 -11.86
CA ARG A 137 22.33 -2.81 -10.45
C ARG A 137 21.10 -1.96 -10.19
N LEU A 138 20.97 -0.81 -10.85
CA LEU A 138 19.75 0.00 -10.76
C LEU A 138 18.53 -0.76 -11.28
N GLY A 139 18.67 -1.50 -12.39
CA GLY A 139 17.62 -2.34 -12.95
C GLY A 139 17.19 -3.46 -11.99
N GLU A 140 18.16 -4.15 -11.39
CA GLU A 140 17.92 -5.19 -10.39
C GLU A 140 17.16 -4.64 -9.18
N LEU A 141 17.62 -3.52 -8.60
CA LEU A 141 16.97 -2.87 -7.47
C LEU A 141 15.54 -2.44 -7.78
N ARG A 142 15.29 -1.89 -8.98
CA ARG A 142 13.94 -1.56 -9.42
C ARG A 142 13.06 -2.80 -9.57
N GLY A 143 13.61 -3.89 -10.12
CA GLY A 143 12.92 -5.16 -10.23
C GLY A 143 12.48 -5.72 -8.87
N LEU A 144 13.35 -5.64 -7.87
CA LEU A 144 13.03 -6.04 -6.50
C LEU A 144 11.88 -5.20 -5.90
N VAL A 145 11.89 -3.89 -6.11
CA VAL A 145 10.80 -3.01 -5.63
C VAL A 145 9.47 -3.29 -6.34
N ILE A 146 9.51 -3.54 -7.65
CA ILE A 146 8.31 -3.88 -8.42
C ILE A 146 7.73 -5.22 -7.95
N SER A 147 8.58 -6.21 -7.69
CA SER A 147 8.19 -7.51 -7.13
C SER A 147 7.48 -7.39 -5.78
N LEU A 148 7.83 -6.39 -4.97
CA LEU A 148 7.19 -6.14 -3.68
C LEU A 148 5.78 -5.54 -3.80
N ALA A 149 5.49 -4.87 -4.91
CA ALA A 149 4.22 -4.17 -5.15
C ALA A 149 3.19 -5.02 -5.91
N LEU A 150 3.63 -6.11 -6.56
CA LEU A 150 2.81 -7.13 -7.24
C LEU A 150 2.32 -8.18 -6.24
#